data_AF-A0A9P7XJP2-F1
#
_entry.id   AF-A0A9P7XJP2-F1
#
_cell.length_a   1.000
_cell.length_b   1.000
_cell.length_c   1.000
_cell.angle_alpha   90.00
_cell.angle_beta   90.00
_cell.angle_gamma   90.00
#
_symmetry.space_group_name_H-M   'P 1'
#
loop_
_entity.id
_entity.type
_entity.pdbx_description
1 polymer ?
#
loop_
_entity_poly.entity_id
_entity_poly.type
_entity_poly.pdbx_seq_one_letter_code
_entity_poly.pdbx_strand_id
1 'polypeptide(L)'
;MNENKTPTSIGQIFDIVEILDLVGLFLSPPDLLNCCQVSHHWNILLTPRLWETIDDSRHSWSKILEHYDADEGKAAGHDELWARRIFAKYGRHIRNLSLSWRILIDAANDALCSNLRSFHITNVRDKLTRKEKLEKKLEKELANQQAQTNDPWRPAVTGPLLSPEFEGALQPSDVAYRPKDLQERDWITAQNFWILTRRNTRLLSLTLSHGLRELCEVVSDDYIQDVVAGLLELRYLVNSFEFGDPYVLITRLRHLDTLCTAKWSQLEPSSTVGNLKTLTIQERITTRELVVLLRHLPSLESLSVRSLTRLTEEEAATAATIKDSIPSQLRRLFFSGFERASHIGNDSRLADAVLPWMPYLEHIEFYHVIRESAFSILRHCRQLRSIVQTKDHFSLFAKLGKDAGLQYKTFAEFLCDGAHLRILSGPRQVVDVDDIVEHPWTCDHLESFHCQVGRVERLLEKEEDILDRLSSKDHDARLSAEEQEVAQKYAQSVNQHRHVYERLASLTHLTRLDLSYELRTVRLAYEDRHIKSTQSTRDRTLMLDCLELTLKSGLSLLAPLVNLEMFGFLGIDHRIDKPELEWMAASWRRLKTMRGLTDDHEPQSAHDRRKSALRVYMMQLRPDVIHESIIPAHD
;
A
#
# COMPACT_ATOMS: atom_id res chain seq x y z
N MET A 1 17.55 -40.62 -56.17
CA MET A 1 16.49 -39.66 -55.80
C MET A 1 16.91 -39.03 -54.48
N ASN A 2 17.54 -37.86 -54.53
CA ASN A 2 17.90 -37.08 -53.34
C ASN A 2 16.84 -36.01 -53.17
N GLU A 3 15.97 -36.18 -52.18
CA GLU A 3 15.06 -35.12 -51.74
C GLU A 3 15.89 -34.03 -51.06
N ASN A 4 16.04 -32.90 -51.75
CA ASN A 4 16.52 -31.65 -51.17
C ASN A 4 15.50 -31.15 -50.14
N LYS A 5 15.62 -31.61 -48.89
CA LYS A 5 14.96 -30.97 -47.76
C LYS A 5 15.58 -29.58 -47.57
N THR A 6 14.91 -28.56 -48.07
CA THR A 6 15.19 -27.17 -47.70
C THR A 6 15.02 -27.06 -46.18
N PRO A 7 16.08 -26.76 -45.41
CA PRO A 7 15.94 -26.54 -43.98
C PRO A 7 14.99 -25.36 -43.76
N THR A 8 13.89 -25.61 -43.05
CA THR A 8 12.99 -24.55 -42.59
C THR A 8 13.78 -23.60 -41.70
N SER A 9 14.00 -22.37 -42.18
CA SER A 9 14.89 -21.36 -41.57
C SER A 9 14.58 -21.01 -40.12
N ILE A 10 13.37 -21.31 -39.64
CA ILE A 10 12.94 -21.06 -38.26
C ILE A 10 13.67 -21.97 -37.26
N GLY A 11 14.02 -23.22 -37.64
CA GLY A 11 14.75 -24.12 -36.75
C GLY A 11 16.14 -23.61 -36.38
N GLN A 12 16.80 -22.92 -37.31
CA GLN A 12 18.16 -22.38 -37.13
C GLN A 12 18.21 -21.16 -36.20
N ILE A 13 17.09 -20.45 -36.02
CA ILE A 13 17.05 -19.25 -35.15
C ILE A 13 17.23 -19.65 -33.68
N PHE A 14 16.69 -20.81 -33.28
CA PHE A 14 16.82 -21.32 -31.91
C PHE A 14 18.11 -22.09 -31.66
N ASP A 15 18.98 -22.22 -32.67
CA ASP A 15 20.36 -22.70 -32.49
C ASP A 15 21.31 -21.55 -32.09
N ILE A 16 20.84 -20.29 -32.14
CA ILE A 16 21.60 -19.11 -31.73
C ILE A 16 21.46 -18.92 -30.21
N VAL A 17 22.54 -19.22 -29.50
CA VAL A 17 22.62 -19.22 -28.03
C VAL A 17 22.19 -17.88 -27.42
N GLU A 18 22.63 -16.78 -28.02
CA GLU A 18 22.35 -15.42 -27.56
C GLU A 18 20.85 -15.09 -27.65
N ILE A 19 20.16 -15.59 -28.69
CA ILE A 19 18.72 -15.38 -28.84
C ILE A 19 17.98 -16.18 -27.77
N LEU A 20 18.36 -17.44 -27.52
CA LEU A 20 17.75 -18.24 -26.46
C LEU A 20 17.96 -17.65 -25.06
N ASP A 21 19.17 -17.14 -24.78
CA ASP A 21 19.44 -16.47 -23.50
C ASP A 21 18.60 -15.20 -23.34
N LEU A 22 18.47 -14.39 -24.39
CA LEU A 22 17.61 -13.19 -24.39
C LEU A 22 16.14 -13.54 -24.22
N VAL A 23 15.64 -14.58 -24.89
CA VAL A 23 14.26 -15.08 -24.70
C VAL A 23 14.07 -15.52 -23.25
N GLY A 24 15.05 -16.22 -22.68
CA GLY A 24 15.03 -16.68 -21.29
C GLY A 24 14.79 -15.56 -20.27
N LEU A 25 15.22 -14.32 -20.54
CA LEU A 25 14.98 -13.16 -19.67
C LEU A 25 13.50 -12.76 -19.55
N PHE A 26 12.66 -13.15 -20.52
CA PHE A 26 11.24 -12.79 -20.58
C PHE A 26 10.32 -13.95 -20.20
N LEU A 27 10.87 -15.13 -19.90
CA LEU A 27 10.10 -16.31 -19.52
C LEU A 27 9.88 -16.38 -18.01
N SER A 28 8.69 -16.81 -17.60
CA SER A 28 8.42 -17.09 -16.19
C SER A 28 9.14 -18.38 -15.74
N PRO A 29 9.37 -18.62 -14.43
CA PRO A 29 10.00 -19.86 -13.98
C PRO A 29 9.28 -21.15 -14.44
N PRO A 30 7.93 -21.23 -14.44
CA PRO A 30 7.22 -22.35 -15.05
C PRO A 30 7.52 -22.54 -16.54
N ASP A 31 7.60 -21.46 -17.31
CA ASP A 31 7.89 -21.52 -18.75
C ASP A 31 9.34 -21.95 -19.00
N LEU A 32 10.29 -21.43 -18.21
CA LEU A 32 11.70 -21.83 -18.25
C LEU A 32 11.86 -23.33 -17.96
N LEU A 33 11.10 -23.86 -17.00
CA LEU A 33 11.13 -25.29 -16.69
C LEU A 33 10.66 -26.12 -17.88
N ASN A 34 9.55 -25.73 -18.53
CA ASN A 34 9.05 -26.40 -19.73
C ASN A 34 10.07 -26.29 -20.88
N CYS A 35 10.70 -25.13 -21.07
CA CYS A 35 11.73 -24.92 -22.09
C CYS A 35 12.97 -25.79 -21.82
N CYS A 36 13.37 -25.96 -20.57
CA CYS A 36 14.47 -26.86 -20.19
C CYS A 36 14.18 -28.34 -20.49
N GLN A 37 12.93 -28.72 -20.74
CA GLN A 37 12.53 -30.08 -21.11
C GLN A 37 12.48 -30.32 -22.63
N VAL A 38 12.58 -29.26 -23.45
CA VAL A 38 12.49 -29.37 -24.92
C VAL A 38 13.66 -30.16 -25.50
N SER A 39 14.89 -29.84 -25.08
CA SER A 39 16.11 -30.51 -25.55
C SER A 39 17.24 -30.40 -24.53
N HIS A 40 18.29 -31.23 -24.68
CA HIS A 40 19.49 -31.12 -23.85
C HIS A 40 20.20 -29.77 -24.03
N HIS A 41 20.20 -29.23 -25.25
CA HIS A 41 20.80 -27.92 -25.54
C HIS A 41 20.08 -26.81 -24.79
N TRP A 42 18.74 -26.76 -24.87
CA TRP A 42 17.92 -25.80 -24.15
C TRP A 42 18.07 -25.95 -22.63
N ASN A 43 18.15 -27.19 -22.14
CA ASN A 43 18.40 -27.47 -20.74
C ASN A 43 19.70 -26.82 -20.25
N ILE A 44 20.82 -27.01 -20.97
CA ILE A 44 22.11 -26.43 -20.57
C ILE A 44 22.05 -24.90 -20.56
N LEU A 45 21.46 -24.29 -21.59
CA LEU A 45 21.42 -22.84 -21.74
C LEU A 45 20.48 -22.16 -20.76
N LEU A 46 19.30 -22.73 -20.51
CA LEU A 46 18.25 -22.10 -19.72
C LEU A 46 18.27 -22.52 -18.24
N THR A 47 18.99 -23.58 -17.86
CA THR A 47 19.15 -23.96 -16.45
C THR A 47 19.68 -22.81 -15.59
N PRO A 48 20.74 -22.06 -15.99
CA PRO A 48 21.18 -20.89 -15.23
C PRO A 48 20.08 -19.85 -14.99
N ARG A 49 19.23 -19.60 -16.00
CA ARG A 49 18.10 -18.65 -15.90
C ARG A 49 16.97 -19.18 -15.02
N LEU A 50 16.63 -20.45 -15.17
CA LEU A 50 15.61 -21.12 -14.35
C LEU A 50 15.92 -21.02 -12.85
N TRP A 51 17.20 -21.15 -12.48
CA TRP A 51 17.65 -21.11 -11.09
C TRP A 51 18.22 -19.76 -10.65
N GLU A 52 18.16 -18.73 -11.50
CA GLU A 52 18.71 -17.41 -11.18
C GLU A 52 17.98 -16.77 -9.99
N THR A 53 16.67 -16.98 -9.89
CA THR A 53 15.82 -16.44 -8.83
C THR A 53 15.04 -17.56 -8.14
N ILE A 54 15.17 -17.65 -6.82
CA ILE A 54 14.33 -18.51 -5.97
C ILE A 54 13.52 -17.61 -5.04
N ASP A 55 12.20 -17.72 -5.13
CA ASP A 55 11.24 -17.11 -4.21
C ASP A 55 10.29 -18.20 -3.71
N ASP A 56 10.45 -18.58 -2.45
CA ASP A 56 9.72 -19.70 -1.85
C ASP A 56 8.26 -19.37 -1.47
N SER A 57 7.86 -18.10 -1.60
CA SER A 57 6.48 -17.66 -1.47
C SER A 57 5.64 -17.87 -2.73
N ARG A 58 6.30 -18.11 -3.88
CA ARG A 58 5.67 -18.24 -5.20
C ARG A 58 5.57 -19.68 -5.69
N HIS A 59 4.68 -19.90 -6.65
CA HIS A 59 4.50 -21.17 -7.37
C HIS A 59 4.24 -22.35 -6.41
N SER A 60 4.86 -23.52 -6.67
CA SER A 60 4.65 -24.74 -5.90
C SER A 60 5.48 -24.81 -4.62
N TRP A 61 6.41 -23.89 -4.37
CA TRP A 61 7.31 -23.96 -3.21
C TRP A 61 6.55 -24.01 -1.89
N SER A 62 5.63 -23.09 -1.64
CA SER A 62 4.86 -23.09 -0.39
C SER A 62 4.09 -24.40 -0.18
N LYS A 63 3.57 -25.04 -1.24
CA LYS A 63 2.86 -26.32 -1.13
C LYS A 63 3.82 -27.48 -0.83
N ILE A 64 4.97 -27.52 -1.51
CA ILE A 64 6.02 -28.53 -1.29
C ILE A 64 6.55 -28.41 0.14
N LEU A 65 6.90 -27.20 0.57
CA LEU A 65 7.51 -26.94 1.87
C LEU A 65 6.52 -27.12 3.03
N GLU A 66 5.22 -26.89 2.82
CA GLU A 66 4.20 -27.17 3.84
C GLU A 66 4.07 -28.67 4.15
N HIS A 67 4.25 -29.54 3.14
CA HIS A 67 4.13 -30.99 3.28
C HIS A 67 5.47 -31.71 3.50
N TYR A 68 6.55 -30.94 3.62
CA TYR A 68 7.92 -31.40 3.72
C TYR A 68 8.16 -32.43 4.86
N ASP A 69 7.48 -32.25 6.00
CA ASP A 69 7.59 -33.13 7.19
C ASP A 69 6.39 -34.09 7.36
N ALA A 70 5.66 -34.42 6.29
CA ALA A 70 4.51 -35.32 6.43
C ALA A 70 4.95 -36.78 6.64
N ASP A 71 4.75 -37.30 7.86
CA ASP A 71 5.18 -38.63 8.32
C ASP A 71 4.50 -39.84 7.62
N GLU A 72 3.46 -39.64 6.81
CA GLU A 72 2.53 -40.71 6.40
C GLU A 72 2.59 -41.12 4.91
N GLY A 73 3.73 -40.98 4.21
CA GLY A 73 3.83 -41.41 2.81
C GLY A 73 5.22 -41.82 2.34
N LYS A 74 5.29 -42.46 1.15
CA LYS A 74 6.53 -42.81 0.42
C LYS A 74 7.45 -41.60 0.11
N ALA A 75 7.07 -40.39 0.51
CA ALA A 75 7.82 -39.15 0.33
C ALA A 75 8.51 -38.64 1.62
N ALA A 76 8.26 -39.25 2.79
CA ALA A 76 8.85 -38.81 4.04
C ALA A 76 10.40 -38.82 3.99
N GLY A 77 11.02 -37.64 4.14
CA GLY A 77 12.47 -37.45 4.10
C GLY A 77 13.11 -37.28 2.72
N HIS A 78 12.36 -37.49 1.63
CA HIS A 78 12.88 -37.20 0.28
C HIS A 78 13.00 -35.70 0.03
N ASP A 79 12.14 -34.89 0.65
CA ASP A 79 12.04 -33.46 0.34
C ASP A 79 13.17 -32.62 0.97
N GLU A 80 13.69 -33.00 2.15
CA GLU A 80 14.90 -32.39 2.75
C GLU A 80 16.11 -32.53 1.85
N LEU A 81 16.43 -33.80 1.59
CA LEU A 81 17.58 -34.15 0.79
C LEU A 81 17.40 -33.63 -0.63
N TRP A 82 16.17 -33.58 -1.13
CA TRP A 82 15.86 -32.97 -2.42
C TRP A 82 16.15 -31.47 -2.43
N ALA A 83 15.69 -30.70 -1.44
CA ALA A 83 15.97 -29.27 -1.36
C ALA A 83 17.50 -29.02 -1.28
N ARG A 84 18.19 -29.70 -0.35
CA ARG A 84 19.66 -29.62 -0.24
C ARG A 84 20.36 -30.04 -1.53
N ARG A 85 19.91 -31.08 -2.22
CA ARG A 85 20.48 -31.51 -3.52
C ARG A 85 20.23 -30.51 -4.63
N ILE A 86 19.07 -29.86 -4.67
CA ILE A 86 18.77 -28.80 -5.63
C ILE A 86 19.73 -27.64 -5.42
N PHE A 87 19.84 -27.16 -4.19
CA PHE A 87 20.76 -26.07 -3.87
C PHE A 87 22.21 -26.50 -4.13
N ALA A 88 22.63 -27.69 -3.75
CA ALA A 88 23.98 -28.17 -4.05
C ALA A 88 24.26 -28.26 -5.56
N LYS A 89 23.27 -28.66 -6.36
CA LYS A 89 23.40 -28.81 -7.82
C LYS A 89 23.38 -27.46 -8.54
N TYR A 90 22.54 -26.52 -8.11
CA TYR A 90 22.26 -25.28 -8.85
C TYR A 90 22.61 -23.99 -8.10
N GLY A 91 23.10 -24.06 -6.87
CA GLY A 91 23.37 -22.91 -5.99
C GLY A 91 24.31 -21.87 -6.59
N ARG A 92 25.25 -22.31 -7.43
CA ARG A 92 26.16 -21.42 -8.18
C ARG A 92 25.44 -20.54 -9.21
N HIS A 93 24.22 -20.89 -9.63
CA HIS A 93 23.39 -20.12 -10.56
C HIS A 93 22.45 -19.16 -9.86
N ILE A 94 22.17 -19.37 -8.56
CA ILE A 94 21.29 -18.50 -7.78
C ILE A 94 21.95 -17.12 -7.63
N ARG A 95 21.19 -16.08 -7.98
CA ARG A 95 21.56 -14.66 -7.83
C ARG A 95 20.59 -13.94 -6.90
N ASN A 96 19.32 -14.29 -6.95
CA ASN A 96 18.28 -13.63 -6.15
C ASN A 96 17.60 -14.68 -5.28
N LEU A 97 17.66 -14.49 -3.97
CA LEU A 97 17.15 -15.47 -3.01
C LEU A 97 16.17 -14.77 -2.07
N SER A 98 14.89 -15.15 -2.15
CA SER A 98 13.82 -14.69 -1.27
C SER A 98 13.26 -15.88 -0.50
N LEU A 99 13.53 -15.91 0.81
CA LEU A 99 13.19 -17.03 1.66
C LEU A 99 12.28 -16.61 2.82
N SER A 100 11.24 -17.42 3.02
CA SER A 100 10.41 -17.44 4.21
C SER A 100 10.52 -18.76 4.97
N TRP A 101 11.10 -19.81 4.40
CA TRP A 101 11.19 -21.12 5.03
C TRP A 101 12.60 -21.40 5.55
N ARG A 102 12.70 -21.78 6.83
CA ARG A 102 13.96 -22.04 7.56
C ARG A 102 14.85 -23.06 6.85
N ILE A 103 14.25 -24.16 6.38
CA ILE A 103 14.98 -25.23 5.71
C ILE A 103 15.75 -24.77 4.46
N LEU A 104 15.22 -23.78 3.74
CA LEU A 104 15.87 -23.28 2.53
C LEU A 104 17.05 -22.37 2.86
N ILE A 105 17.06 -21.73 4.03
CA ILE A 105 18.21 -20.96 4.52
C ILE A 105 19.38 -21.92 4.79
N ASP A 106 19.11 -23.03 5.46
CA ASP A 106 20.10 -24.08 5.73
C ASP A 106 20.63 -24.68 4.42
N ALA A 107 19.73 -25.08 3.52
CA ALA A 107 20.11 -25.65 2.22
C ALA A 107 20.95 -24.67 1.37
N ALA A 108 20.63 -23.37 1.40
CA ALA A 108 21.39 -22.36 0.68
C ALA A 108 22.81 -22.18 1.22
N ASN A 109 22.98 -22.22 2.55
CA ASN A 109 24.30 -22.14 3.17
C ASN A 109 25.15 -23.39 2.88
N ASP A 110 24.56 -24.59 3.00
CA ASP A 110 25.22 -25.87 2.71
C ASP A 110 25.72 -25.94 1.27
N ALA A 111 24.95 -25.41 0.33
CA ALA A 111 25.29 -25.36 -1.09
C ALA A 111 26.31 -24.28 -1.47
N LEU A 112 26.78 -23.48 -0.49
CA LEU A 112 27.73 -22.40 -0.70
C LEU A 112 27.26 -21.39 -1.76
N CYS A 113 26.00 -20.97 -1.69
CA CYS A 113 25.45 -19.95 -2.58
C CYS A 113 26.22 -18.63 -2.39
N SER A 114 27.24 -18.40 -3.23
CA SER A 114 28.29 -17.38 -3.03
C SER A 114 28.25 -16.26 -4.07
N ASN A 115 27.26 -16.29 -4.96
CA ASN A 115 27.09 -15.30 -6.04
C ASN A 115 25.78 -14.52 -5.90
N LEU A 116 25.24 -14.41 -4.69
CA LEU A 116 23.98 -13.68 -4.46
C LEU A 116 24.18 -12.18 -4.73
N ARG A 117 23.23 -11.62 -5.48
CA ARG A 117 23.01 -10.20 -5.72
C ARG A 117 21.89 -9.65 -4.85
N SER A 118 20.87 -10.46 -4.56
CA SER A 118 19.84 -10.10 -3.60
C SER A 118 19.57 -11.23 -2.62
N PHE A 119 19.39 -10.87 -1.35
CA PHE A 119 19.03 -11.80 -0.30
C PHE A 119 17.93 -11.21 0.57
N HIS A 120 16.75 -11.80 0.50
CA HIS A 120 15.56 -11.34 1.20
C HIS A 120 15.06 -12.40 2.14
N ILE A 121 14.92 -12.05 3.42
CA ILE A 121 14.24 -12.87 4.39
C ILE A 121 12.91 -12.21 4.75
N THR A 122 11.81 -12.95 4.64
CA THR A 122 10.48 -12.45 5.00
C THR A 122 9.70 -13.51 5.77
N ASN A 123 8.97 -13.12 6.82
CA ASN A 123 7.97 -13.98 7.49
C ASN A 123 8.48 -15.38 7.95
N VAL A 124 9.75 -15.52 8.32
CA VAL A 124 10.33 -16.81 8.75
C VAL A 124 9.71 -17.38 10.02
N ARG A 125 9.03 -16.53 10.79
CA ARG A 125 8.18 -16.93 11.90
C ARG A 125 6.91 -17.66 11.44
N ASP A 126 6.28 -17.13 10.40
CA ASP A 126 4.88 -17.45 10.08
C ASP A 126 4.76 -18.64 9.14
N LYS A 127 5.82 -18.93 8.39
CA LYS A 127 5.89 -20.10 7.51
C LYS A 127 6.43 -21.30 8.27
N LEU A 128 5.49 -22.15 8.68
CA LEU A 128 5.73 -23.38 9.41
C LEU A 128 5.35 -24.58 8.56
N THR A 129 6.11 -25.67 8.67
CA THR A 129 5.73 -26.95 8.07
C THR A 129 4.46 -27.50 8.75
N ARG A 130 3.79 -28.47 8.13
CA ARG A 130 2.60 -29.09 8.74
C ARG A 130 2.91 -29.66 10.14
N LYS A 131 4.10 -30.24 10.32
CA LYS A 131 4.58 -30.75 11.61
C LYS A 131 4.74 -29.60 12.61
N GLU A 132 5.47 -28.54 12.23
CA GLU A 132 5.65 -27.36 13.09
C GLU A 132 4.32 -26.66 13.43
N LYS A 133 3.33 -26.66 12.53
CA LYS A 133 1.97 -26.14 12.81
C LYS A 133 1.25 -26.98 13.84
N LEU A 134 1.35 -28.31 13.76
CA LEU A 134 0.76 -29.23 14.74
C LEU A 134 1.44 -29.08 16.10
N GLU A 135 2.77 -28.98 16.12
CA GLU A 135 3.56 -28.72 17.33
C GLU A 135 3.16 -27.38 17.94
N LYS A 136 3.14 -26.28 17.19
CA LYS A 136 2.68 -24.97 17.66
C LYS A 136 1.24 -24.97 18.18
N LYS A 137 0.35 -25.81 17.61
CA LYS A 137 -1.01 -25.99 18.12
C LYS A 137 -0.99 -26.71 19.47
N LEU A 138 -0.24 -27.80 19.57
CA LEU A 138 -0.06 -28.56 20.82
C LEU A 138 0.60 -27.69 21.91
N GLU A 139 1.57 -26.87 21.54
CA GLU A 139 2.20 -25.89 22.43
C GLU A 139 1.19 -24.89 22.98
N LYS A 140 0.32 -24.33 22.13
CA LYS A 140 -0.76 -23.43 22.60
C LYS A 140 -1.72 -24.14 23.55
N GLU A 141 -2.05 -25.40 23.28
CA GLU A 141 -2.91 -26.20 24.15
C GLU A 141 -2.24 -26.49 25.51
N LEU A 142 -0.96 -26.85 25.51
CA LEU A 142 -0.15 -27.07 26.71
C LEU A 142 0.06 -25.76 27.50
N ALA A 143 0.34 -24.65 26.83
CA ALA A 143 0.48 -23.33 27.45
C ALA A 143 -0.82 -22.89 28.13
N ASN A 144 -1.97 -23.15 27.51
CA ASN A 144 -3.28 -22.87 28.11
C ASN A 144 -3.54 -23.74 29.36
N GLN A 145 -3.02 -24.97 29.40
CA GLN A 145 -3.09 -25.83 30.59
C GLN A 145 -2.09 -25.40 31.68
N GLN A 146 -0.90 -24.94 31.29
CA GLN A 146 0.21 -24.55 32.17
C GLN A 146 0.20 -23.08 32.60
N ALA A 147 -0.68 -22.23 32.06
CA ALA A 147 -0.89 -20.87 32.54
C ALA A 147 -1.32 -20.78 34.02
N GLN A 148 -1.57 -21.93 34.67
CA GLN A 148 -1.78 -22.07 36.12
C GLN A 148 -0.48 -22.32 36.92
N THR A 149 0.67 -22.55 36.28
CA THR A 149 1.97 -22.79 36.91
C THR A 149 2.94 -21.65 36.60
N ASN A 150 3.57 -21.09 37.64
CA ASN A 150 4.14 -19.73 37.67
C ASN A 150 5.42 -19.46 36.86
N ASP A 151 5.86 -20.30 35.92
CA ASP A 151 6.96 -19.91 35.03
C ASP A 151 6.95 -20.64 33.67
N PRO A 152 6.58 -19.97 32.57
CA PRO A 152 6.49 -20.57 31.25
C PRO A 152 7.82 -20.60 30.48
N TRP A 153 8.88 -19.99 31.01
CA TRP A 153 10.13 -19.82 30.29
C TRP A 153 11.04 -21.05 30.43
N ARG A 154 11.41 -21.64 29.30
CA ARG A 154 12.48 -22.63 29.24
C ARG A 154 13.78 -21.89 28.88
N PRO A 155 14.91 -22.20 29.53
CA PRO A 155 16.18 -21.61 29.16
C PRO A 155 16.49 -21.92 27.70
N ALA A 156 16.94 -20.91 26.95
CA ALA A 156 17.41 -21.05 25.58
C ALA A 156 18.42 -22.20 25.45
N VAL A 157 18.22 -23.04 24.44
CA VAL A 157 19.12 -24.17 24.17
C VAL A 157 20.31 -23.69 23.35
N THR A 158 21.50 -23.77 23.96
CA THR A 158 22.76 -23.48 23.29
C THR A 158 23.18 -24.68 22.42
N GLY A 159 22.81 -24.65 21.14
CA GLY A 159 23.35 -25.57 20.13
C GLY A 159 24.81 -25.25 19.77
N PRO A 160 25.44 -26.04 18.88
CA PRO A 160 26.83 -25.78 18.47
C PRO A 160 26.95 -24.44 17.76
N LEU A 161 28.06 -23.75 18.05
CA LEU A 161 28.45 -22.53 17.35
C LEU A 161 29.11 -22.90 16.01
N LEU A 162 28.54 -22.46 14.90
CA LEU A 162 29.03 -22.73 13.54
C LEU A 162 30.25 -21.87 13.17
N SER A 163 30.45 -20.74 13.85
CA SER A 163 31.57 -19.81 13.63
C SER A 163 31.95 -19.12 14.94
N PRO A 164 33.23 -19.09 15.33
CA PRO A 164 33.68 -18.50 16.60
C PRO A 164 33.36 -17.00 16.73
N GLU A 165 33.18 -16.29 15.62
CA GLU A 165 32.81 -14.86 15.62
C GLU A 165 31.40 -14.59 16.16
N PHE A 166 30.54 -15.61 16.22
CA PHE A 166 29.21 -15.47 16.79
C PHE A 166 29.24 -15.49 18.31
N GLU A 167 30.35 -15.93 18.92
CA GLU A 167 30.54 -15.94 20.37
C GLU A 167 30.48 -14.51 20.92
N GLY A 168 29.50 -14.25 21.77
CA GLY A 168 29.26 -12.91 22.35
C GLY A 168 28.58 -11.91 21.41
N ALA A 169 28.36 -12.25 20.15
CA ALA A 169 27.63 -11.42 19.19
C ALA A 169 26.16 -11.83 19.04
N LEU A 170 25.91 -13.15 19.05
CA LEU A 170 24.60 -13.76 18.88
C LEU A 170 24.36 -14.78 19.98
N GLN A 171 23.12 -14.91 20.42
CA GLN A 171 22.70 -16.00 21.31
C GLN A 171 21.35 -16.60 20.85
N PRO A 172 21.03 -17.85 21.22
CA PRO A 172 19.72 -18.41 20.91
C PRO A 172 18.63 -17.60 21.62
N SER A 173 17.50 -17.37 20.93
CA SER A 173 16.40 -16.59 21.51
C SER A 173 15.69 -17.35 22.62
N ASP A 174 15.37 -16.67 23.71
CA ASP A 174 14.42 -17.19 24.71
C ASP A 174 13.01 -17.20 24.10
N VAL A 175 12.49 -18.39 23.79
CA VAL A 175 11.14 -18.55 23.24
C VAL A 175 10.31 -19.44 24.16
N ALA A 176 9.30 -18.84 24.79
CA ALA A 176 8.35 -19.57 25.61
C ALA A 176 7.73 -20.73 24.80
N TYR A 177 7.65 -21.90 25.44
CA TYR A 177 6.99 -23.10 24.91
C TYR A 177 7.57 -23.72 23.63
N ARG A 178 8.77 -23.35 23.17
CA ARG A 178 9.39 -24.01 22.00
C ARG A 178 10.16 -25.30 22.38
N PRO A 179 9.92 -26.44 21.72
CA PRO A 179 10.70 -27.67 21.87
C PRO A 179 12.20 -27.46 21.67
N LYS A 180 13.01 -28.24 22.41
CA LYS A 180 14.46 -28.10 22.43
C LYS A 180 15.10 -28.26 21.05
N ASP A 181 14.66 -29.26 20.29
CA ASP A 181 15.10 -29.54 18.93
C ASP A 181 14.76 -28.40 17.94
N LEU A 182 13.59 -27.78 18.08
CA LEU A 182 13.24 -26.60 17.27
C LEU A 182 14.07 -25.37 17.65
N GLN A 183 14.39 -25.17 18.93
CA GLN A 183 15.30 -24.09 19.35
C GLN A 183 16.71 -24.30 18.78
N GLU A 184 17.24 -25.52 18.83
CA GLU A 184 18.54 -25.86 18.23
C GLU A 184 18.55 -25.61 16.72
N ARG A 185 17.47 -25.99 16.01
CA ARG A 185 17.32 -25.72 14.57
C ARG A 185 17.24 -24.22 14.27
N ASP A 186 16.47 -23.47 15.03
CA ASP A 186 16.34 -22.02 14.86
C ASP A 186 17.69 -21.32 15.06
N TRP A 187 18.44 -21.75 16.05
CA TRP A 187 19.79 -21.27 16.31
C TRP A 187 20.75 -21.56 15.16
N ILE A 188 20.74 -22.79 14.64
CA ILE A 188 21.55 -23.18 13.46
C ILE A 188 21.14 -22.34 12.23
N THR A 189 19.84 -22.16 12.02
CA THR A 189 19.28 -21.40 10.89
C THR A 189 19.73 -19.93 10.93
N ALA A 190 19.70 -19.30 12.11
CA ALA A 190 20.17 -17.94 12.30
C ALA A 190 21.65 -17.78 11.97
N GLN A 191 22.49 -18.72 12.43
CA GLN A 191 23.92 -18.71 12.13
C GLN A 191 24.19 -18.91 10.62
N ASN A 192 23.47 -19.84 9.98
CA ASN A 192 23.54 -20.08 8.54
C ASN A 192 23.17 -18.83 7.73
N PHE A 193 22.14 -18.08 8.16
CA PHE A 193 21.75 -16.81 7.56
C PHE A 193 22.90 -15.79 7.58
N TRP A 194 23.56 -15.59 8.72
CA TRP A 194 24.64 -14.62 8.86
C TRP A 194 25.91 -15.05 8.11
N ILE A 195 26.24 -16.35 8.11
CA ILE A 195 27.34 -16.90 7.29
C ILE A 195 27.08 -16.62 5.81
N LEU A 196 25.86 -16.89 5.33
CA LEU A 196 25.49 -16.70 3.93
C LEU A 196 25.55 -15.22 3.54
N THR A 197 25.02 -14.32 4.38
CA THR A 197 25.07 -12.87 4.15
C THR A 197 26.51 -12.38 4.01
N ARG A 198 27.39 -12.77 4.93
CA ARG A 198 28.81 -12.36 4.93
C ARG A 198 29.61 -12.89 3.75
N ARG A 199 29.33 -14.12 3.30
CA ARG A 199 30.01 -14.72 2.13
C ARG A 199 29.70 -13.98 0.83
N ASN A 200 28.58 -13.28 0.74
CA ASN A 200 28.12 -12.60 -0.45
C ASN A 200 28.39 -11.08 -0.37
N THR A 201 29.67 -10.69 -0.41
CA THR A 201 30.07 -9.27 -0.27
C THR A 201 29.60 -8.35 -1.42
N ARG A 202 29.15 -8.94 -2.53
CA ARG A 202 28.59 -8.25 -3.71
C ARG A 202 27.06 -8.16 -3.70
N LEU A 203 26.44 -8.32 -2.53
CA LEU A 203 25.00 -8.10 -2.38
C LEU A 203 24.65 -6.66 -2.73
N LEU A 204 23.71 -6.50 -3.64
CA LEU A 204 23.12 -5.22 -4.04
C LEU A 204 21.85 -4.92 -3.23
N SER A 205 21.18 -5.95 -2.72
CA SER A 205 19.93 -5.83 -1.98
C SER A 205 19.85 -6.82 -0.81
N LEU A 206 19.47 -6.33 0.36
CA LEU A 206 19.32 -7.11 1.58
C LEU A 206 18.00 -6.77 2.29
N THR A 207 17.25 -7.78 2.71
CA THR A 207 16.06 -7.60 3.56
C THR A 207 16.14 -8.46 4.81
N LEU A 208 16.10 -7.78 5.96
CA LEU A 208 16.19 -8.31 7.30
C LEU A 208 14.82 -8.17 7.97
N SER A 209 14.07 -9.27 8.07
CA SER A 209 12.75 -9.24 8.71
C SER A 209 12.84 -9.30 10.24
N HIS A 210 11.83 -8.77 10.91
CA HIS A 210 11.64 -8.93 12.36
C HIS A 210 11.63 -10.42 12.78
N GLY A 211 11.17 -11.33 11.91
CA GLY A 211 11.12 -12.77 12.21
C GLY A 211 12.47 -13.42 12.48
N LEU A 212 13.59 -12.78 12.09
CA LEU A 212 14.93 -13.26 12.44
C LEU A 212 15.21 -13.15 13.95
N ARG A 213 14.59 -12.21 14.68
CA ARG A 213 14.78 -12.04 16.13
C ARG A 213 14.27 -13.22 16.94
N GLU A 214 13.37 -14.00 16.36
CA GLU A 214 12.82 -15.18 17.00
C GLU A 214 13.69 -16.42 16.79
N LEU A 215 14.67 -16.34 15.88
CA LEU A 215 15.66 -17.40 15.66
C LEU A 215 16.90 -17.19 16.54
N CYS A 216 17.29 -15.95 16.76
CA CYS A 216 18.40 -15.57 17.62
C CYS A 216 18.18 -14.18 18.23
N GLU A 217 18.74 -13.98 19.43
CA GLU A 217 18.91 -12.67 20.02
C GLU A 217 20.28 -12.07 19.62
N VAL A 218 20.30 -10.77 19.35
CA VAL A 218 21.51 -10.02 19.05
C VAL A 218 22.06 -9.48 20.37
N VAL A 219 23.24 -9.94 20.75
CA VAL A 219 23.95 -9.48 21.95
C VAL A 219 24.81 -8.25 21.63
N SER A 220 25.33 -8.17 20.40
CA SER A 220 26.15 -7.05 19.92
C SER A 220 25.60 -6.51 18.60
N ASP A 221 25.00 -5.32 18.65
CA ASP A 221 24.56 -4.60 17.46
C ASP A 221 25.75 -4.24 16.54
N ASP A 222 26.92 -3.96 17.13
CA ASP A 222 28.15 -3.62 16.41
C ASP A 222 28.54 -4.72 15.43
N TYR A 223 28.44 -6.00 15.84
CA TYR A 223 28.74 -7.13 14.97
C TYR A 223 27.84 -7.14 13.73
N ILE A 224 26.53 -6.97 13.92
CA ILE A 224 25.57 -6.98 12.81
C ILE A 224 25.78 -5.78 11.90
N GLN A 225 26.03 -4.61 12.48
CA GLN A 225 26.39 -3.41 11.73
C GLN A 225 27.66 -3.61 10.92
N ASP A 226 28.70 -4.25 11.47
CA ASP A 226 29.94 -4.54 10.75
C ASP A 226 29.73 -5.49 9.59
N VAL A 227 28.96 -6.56 9.78
CA VAL A 227 28.62 -7.51 8.71
C VAL A 227 27.89 -6.80 7.57
N VAL A 228 26.87 -5.99 7.89
CA VAL A 228 26.08 -5.28 6.88
C VAL A 228 26.90 -4.16 6.23
N ALA A 229 27.68 -3.41 6.98
CA ALA A 229 28.57 -2.37 6.46
C ALA A 229 29.70 -2.92 5.59
N GLY A 230 30.06 -4.21 5.74
CA GLY A 230 30.98 -4.92 4.85
C GLY A 230 30.42 -5.19 3.46
N LEU A 231 29.11 -5.03 3.25
CA LEU A 231 28.44 -5.19 1.94
C LEU A 231 28.58 -3.89 1.12
N LEU A 232 29.79 -3.61 0.65
CA LEU A 232 30.13 -2.31 0.04
C LEU A 232 29.31 -1.97 -1.22
N GLU A 233 28.79 -2.96 -1.94
CA GLU A 233 27.96 -2.76 -3.14
C GLU A 233 26.45 -2.63 -2.84
N LEU A 234 26.06 -2.65 -1.56
CA LEU A 234 24.66 -2.64 -1.14
C LEU A 234 23.98 -1.31 -1.50
N ARG A 235 22.91 -1.41 -2.30
CA ARG A 235 22.10 -0.27 -2.76
C ARG A 235 20.73 -0.19 -2.10
N TYR A 236 20.20 -1.35 -1.70
CA TYR A 236 18.87 -1.47 -1.10
C TYR A 236 18.95 -2.24 0.21
N LEU A 237 18.51 -1.63 1.31
CA LEU A 237 18.46 -2.26 2.62
C LEU A 237 17.08 -2.08 3.24
N VAL A 238 16.46 -3.19 3.63
CA VAL A 238 15.28 -3.19 4.50
C VAL A 238 15.67 -3.81 5.83
N ASN A 239 15.70 -3.00 6.88
CA ASN A 239 16.01 -3.36 8.25
C ASN A 239 14.74 -3.29 9.12
N SER A 240 13.91 -4.33 9.05
CA SER A 240 12.85 -4.56 10.04
C SER A 240 13.34 -5.41 11.22
N PHE A 241 14.62 -5.77 11.24
CA PHE A 241 15.28 -6.49 12.32
C PHE A 241 15.73 -5.56 13.47
N GLU A 242 15.56 -4.24 13.32
CA GLU A 242 15.76 -3.23 14.38
C GLU A 242 17.17 -3.25 15.03
N PHE A 243 18.21 -3.67 14.30
CA PHE A 243 19.57 -3.65 14.83
C PHE A 243 20.25 -2.31 14.55
N GLY A 244 21.02 -1.84 15.54
CA GLY A 244 21.95 -0.73 15.41
C GLY A 244 21.35 0.63 15.04
N ASP A 245 22.21 1.64 15.05
CA ASP A 245 21.93 2.99 14.55
C ASP A 245 21.91 3.02 13.00
N PRO A 246 20.77 3.36 12.36
CA PRO A 246 20.69 3.53 10.91
C PRO A 246 21.69 4.55 10.35
N TYR A 247 22.07 5.57 11.14
CA TYR A 247 23.02 6.60 10.71
C TYR A 247 24.43 6.03 10.48
N VAL A 248 24.87 5.11 11.34
CA VAL A 248 26.15 4.41 11.19
C VAL A 248 26.16 3.58 9.91
N LEU A 249 25.04 2.96 9.56
CA LEU A 249 24.92 2.19 8.32
C LEU A 249 25.03 3.08 7.08
N ILE A 250 24.29 4.18 7.02
CA ILE A 250 24.30 5.06 5.83
C ILE A 250 25.66 5.77 5.63
N THR A 251 26.41 6.03 6.72
CA THR A 251 27.75 6.65 6.62
C THR A 251 28.80 5.67 6.10
N ARG A 252 28.66 4.37 6.42
CA ARG A 252 29.58 3.32 5.95
C ARG A 252 29.20 2.78 4.57
N LEU A 253 27.91 2.67 4.26
CA LEU A 253 27.38 2.18 3.00
C LEU A 253 27.23 3.31 1.97
N ARG A 254 28.36 3.71 1.37
CA ARG A 254 28.39 4.83 0.43
C ARG A 254 27.54 4.63 -0.82
N HIS A 255 27.20 3.40 -1.21
CA HIS A 255 26.37 3.12 -2.39
C HIS A 255 24.88 2.90 -2.06
N LEU A 256 24.48 3.11 -0.81
CA LEU A 256 23.11 2.88 -0.37
C LEU A 256 22.17 3.96 -0.93
N ASP A 257 21.32 3.56 -1.86
CA ASP A 257 20.33 4.43 -2.51
C ASP A 257 19.00 4.42 -1.73
N THR A 258 18.63 3.29 -1.13
CA THR A 258 17.35 3.10 -0.43
C THR A 258 17.52 2.38 0.90
N LEU A 259 16.96 2.98 1.95
CA LEU A 259 16.91 2.41 3.30
C LEU A 259 15.45 2.39 3.80
N CYS A 260 14.99 1.22 4.23
CA CYS A 260 13.80 1.07 5.05
C CYS A 260 14.22 0.58 6.43
N THR A 261 13.85 1.28 7.50
CA THR A 261 14.20 0.89 8.87
C THR A 261 12.98 0.93 9.76
N ALA A 262 12.89 -0.04 10.67
CA ALA A 262 11.83 -0.06 11.67
C ALA A 262 11.97 1.07 12.70
N LYS A 263 13.22 1.41 13.06
CA LYS A 263 13.54 2.42 14.07
C LYS A 263 14.48 3.49 13.57
N TRP A 264 14.40 4.68 14.17
CA TRP A 264 15.33 5.78 13.94
C TRP A 264 15.82 6.35 15.27
N SER A 265 17.13 6.29 15.51
CA SER A 265 17.76 6.80 16.73
C SER A 265 18.10 8.29 16.64
N GLN A 266 18.16 8.95 17.81
CA GLN A 266 18.49 10.37 17.91
C GLN A 266 19.87 10.67 17.32
N LEU A 267 19.88 11.61 16.39
CA LEU A 267 21.05 12.01 15.63
C LEU A 267 21.76 13.20 16.31
N GLU A 268 23.07 13.07 16.54
CA GLU A 268 24.02 14.18 16.48
C GLU A 268 25.01 13.92 15.34
N PRO A 269 24.55 14.03 14.08
CA PRO A 269 25.36 13.64 12.95
C PRO A 269 26.45 14.69 12.74
N SER A 270 27.71 14.25 12.77
CA SER A 270 28.86 15.12 12.52
C SER A 270 29.08 15.41 11.03
N SER A 271 28.44 14.65 10.13
CA SER A 271 28.67 14.75 8.67
C SER A 271 27.40 14.60 7.83
N THR A 272 27.45 15.07 6.58
CA THR A 272 26.39 14.90 5.59
C THR A 272 26.60 13.58 4.83
N VAL A 273 25.52 12.88 4.50
CA VAL A 273 25.54 11.61 3.77
C VAL A 273 24.90 11.80 2.40
N GLY A 274 25.70 11.66 1.35
CA GLY A 274 25.37 12.22 0.04
C GLY A 274 24.57 11.34 -0.92
N ASN A 275 24.37 10.04 -0.68
CA ASN A 275 23.86 9.13 -1.72
C ASN A 275 22.47 8.54 -1.46
N LEU A 276 21.93 8.68 -0.24
CA LEU A 276 20.63 8.12 0.09
C LEU A 276 19.51 8.92 -0.59
N LYS A 277 18.73 8.27 -1.46
CA LYS A 277 17.62 8.87 -2.21
C LYS A 277 16.27 8.59 -1.60
N THR A 278 16.08 7.39 -1.05
CA THR A 278 14.81 6.95 -0.46
C THR A 278 15.03 6.48 0.97
N LEU A 279 14.27 7.06 1.91
CA LEU A 279 14.26 6.67 3.31
C LEU A 279 12.84 6.36 3.76
N THR A 280 12.64 5.17 4.32
CA THR A 280 11.39 4.77 4.96
C THR A 280 11.66 4.45 6.44
N ILE A 281 10.94 5.11 7.34
CA ILE A 281 11.01 4.91 8.79
C ILE A 281 9.63 4.42 9.25
N GLN A 282 9.57 3.19 9.79
CA GLN A 282 8.31 2.58 10.24
C GLN A 282 7.90 3.03 11.66
N GLU A 283 8.76 3.81 12.32
CA GLU A 283 8.57 4.44 13.63
C GLU A 283 8.08 5.90 13.48
N ARG A 284 7.57 6.46 14.60
CA ARG A 284 7.31 7.89 14.74
C ARG A 284 8.62 8.65 14.96
N ILE A 285 8.82 9.75 14.25
CA ILE A 285 9.96 10.63 14.51
C ILE A 285 9.49 11.98 15.04
N THR A 286 10.38 12.67 15.74
CA THR A 286 10.20 14.05 16.17
C THR A 286 10.37 15.02 15.02
N THR A 287 9.86 16.24 15.19
CA THR A 287 10.13 17.31 14.20
C THR A 287 11.61 17.63 14.13
N ARG A 288 12.30 17.62 15.28
CA ARG A 288 13.74 17.82 15.34
C ARG A 288 14.46 16.78 14.49
N GLU A 289 14.14 15.50 14.64
CA GLU A 289 14.73 14.43 13.83
C GLU A 289 14.44 14.61 12.35
N LEU A 290 13.21 15.00 11.97
CA LEU A 290 12.87 15.30 10.58
C LEU A 290 13.77 16.42 10.01
N VAL A 291 13.96 17.52 10.74
CA VAL A 291 14.83 18.61 10.25
C VAL A 291 16.29 18.16 10.14
N VAL A 292 16.78 17.38 11.13
CA VAL A 292 18.14 16.82 11.07
C VAL A 292 18.30 15.89 9.86
N LEU A 293 17.32 15.03 9.57
CA LEU A 293 17.31 14.18 8.38
C LEU A 293 17.43 15.01 7.09
N LEU A 294 16.59 16.02 6.92
CA LEU A 294 16.59 16.87 5.72
C LEU A 294 17.91 17.63 5.55
N ARG A 295 18.53 18.05 6.66
CA ARG A 295 19.81 18.76 6.66
C ARG A 295 20.98 17.85 6.29
N HIS A 296 20.99 16.62 6.81
CA HIS A 296 22.13 15.72 6.66
C HIS A 296 22.02 14.77 5.46
N LEU A 297 20.86 14.71 4.81
CA LEU A 297 20.59 13.89 3.63
C LEU A 297 20.21 14.78 2.43
N PRO A 298 21.16 15.55 1.86
CA PRO A 298 20.86 16.51 0.81
C PRO A 298 20.32 15.89 -0.50
N SER A 299 20.60 14.62 -0.74
CA SER A 299 20.14 13.87 -1.92
C SER A 299 18.84 13.11 -1.70
N LEU A 300 18.20 13.28 -0.55
CA LEU A 300 16.96 12.57 -0.23
C LEU A 300 15.82 13.11 -1.09
N GLU A 301 15.31 12.27 -1.99
CA GLU A 301 14.20 12.59 -2.90
C GLU A 301 12.85 12.10 -2.35
N SER A 302 12.86 11.05 -1.54
CA SER A 302 11.66 10.39 -1.02
C SER A 302 11.80 10.02 0.45
N LEU A 303 10.86 10.48 1.27
CA LEU A 303 10.81 10.21 2.70
C LEU A 303 9.44 9.65 3.07
N SER A 304 9.42 8.47 3.66
CA SER A 304 8.22 7.89 4.28
C SER A 304 8.46 7.74 5.77
N VAL A 305 7.56 8.26 6.59
CA VAL A 305 7.59 8.10 8.04
C VAL A 305 6.24 7.60 8.51
N ARG A 306 6.18 6.84 9.61
CA ARG A 306 4.87 6.44 10.15
C ARG A 306 4.08 7.65 10.61
N SER A 307 4.67 8.49 11.46
CA SER A 307 4.05 9.74 11.89
C SER A 307 5.09 10.69 12.46
N LEU A 308 4.67 11.93 12.73
CA LEU A 308 5.47 12.90 13.47
C LEU A 308 4.90 13.12 14.86
N THR A 309 5.75 13.25 15.87
CA THR A 309 5.33 13.71 17.21
C THR A 309 4.99 15.20 17.21
N ARG A 310 4.24 15.67 18.22
CA ARG A 310 3.88 17.10 18.31
C ARG A 310 5.12 17.95 18.45
N LEU A 311 5.09 19.10 17.79
CA LEU A 311 6.11 20.12 17.91
C LEU A 311 6.03 20.76 19.31
N THR A 312 7.12 20.70 20.08
CA THR A 312 7.23 21.50 21.29
C THR A 312 7.60 22.95 20.95
N GLU A 313 7.33 23.91 21.83
CA GLU A 313 7.70 25.32 21.58
C GLU A 313 9.21 25.51 21.39
N GLU A 314 10.03 24.72 22.10
CA GLU A 314 11.48 24.70 21.97
C GLU A 314 11.94 24.16 20.60
N GLU A 315 11.29 23.11 20.11
CA GLU A 315 11.56 22.58 18.77
C GLU A 315 11.14 23.56 17.68
N ALA A 316 10.04 24.30 17.87
CA ALA A 316 9.60 25.33 16.93
C ALA A 316 10.64 26.47 16.83
N ALA A 317 11.18 26.91 17.96
CA ALA A 317 12.26 27.90 18.00
C ALA A 317 13.53 27.36 17.31
N THR A 318 13.85 26.08 17.53
CA THR A 318 14.97 25.41 16.87
C THR A 318 14.75 25.30 15.36
N ALA A 319 13.56 24.92 14.89
CA ALA A 319 13.26 24.87 13.45
C ALA A 319 13.44 26.25 12.78
N ALA A 320 13.12 27.34 13.49
CA ALA A 320 13.28 28.69 12.99
C ALA A 320 14.76 29.13 12.83
N THR A 321 15.67 28.67 13.70
CA THR A 321 17.10 29.03 13.62
C THR A 321 17.82 28.33 12.47
N ILE A 322 17.27 27.23 11.96
CA ILE A 322 17.95 26.43 10.94
C ILE A 322 17.79 27.06 9.54
N LYS A 323 16.97 28.12 9.37
CA LYS A 323 16.63 28.80 8.10
C LYS A 323 17.79 29.15 7.16
N ASP A 324 19.02 29.20 7.67
CA ASP A 324 20.23 29.50 6.90
C ASP A 324 20.78 28.28 6.11
N SER A 325 20.14 27.11 6.17
CA SER A 325 20.63 25.91 5.47
C SER A 325 20.05 25.76 4.06
N ILE A 326 20.71 24.92 3.25
CA ILE A 326 20.30 24.61 1.88
C ILE A 326 18.92 23.91 1.90
N PRO A 327 17.95 24.34 1.08
CA PRO A 327 16.66 23.66 0.96
C PRO A 327 16.81 22.19 0.56
N SER A 328 15.95 21.35 1.12
CA SER A 328 15.92 19.92 0.83
C SER A 328 15.51 19.65 -0.63
N GLN A 329 16.10 18.62 -1.24
CA GLN A 329 15.71 18.10 -2.57
C GLN A 329 14.51 17.15 -2.51
N LEU A 330 13.83 17.06 -1.37
CA LEU A 330 12.72 16.15 -1.16
C LEU A 330 11.57 16.44 -2.12
N ARG A 331 11.17 15.43 -2.90
CA ARG A 331 10.07 15.49 -3.86
C ARG A 331 8.83 14.74 -3.39
N ARG A 332 9.00 13.73 -2.54
CA ARG A 332 7.92 12.85 -2.08
C ARG A 332 7.96 12.69 -0.58
N LEU A 333 6.83 12.96 0.08
CA LEU A 333 6.68 12.84 1.53
C LEU A 333 5.44 11.99 1.85
N PHE A 334 5.64 10.89 2.56
CA PHE A 334 4.59 9.93 2.90
C PHE A 334 4.45 9.78 4.43
N PHE A 335 3.21 9.79 4.91
CA PHE A 335 2.86 9.47 6.30
C PHE A 335 2.04 8.19 6.37
N SER A 336 2.67 7.07 6.74
CA SER A 336 2.05 5.73 6.65
C SER A 336 1.27 5.28 7.90
N GLY A 337 1.32 6.03 8.99
CA GLY A 337 0.74 5.65 10.28
C GLY A 337 -0.72 6.03 10.48
N PHE A 338 -1.49 5.08 11.03
CA PHE A 338 -2.91 5.19 11.36
C PHE A 338 -3.21 5.92 12.68
N GLU A 339 -2.16 6.37 13.35
CA GLU A 339 -2.35 6.95 14.67
C GLU A 339 -2.99 8.32 14.51
N ARG A 340 -4.09 8.53 15.26
CA ARG A 340 -4.86 9.78 15.32
C ARG A 340 -4.01 11.01 15.69
N ALA A 341 -2.75 10.80 16.01
CA ALA A 341 -1.75 11.77 16.41
C ALA A 341 -0.70 12.02 15.31
N SER A 342 -0.94 11.78 14.01
CA SER A 342 -0.01 12.28 12.99
C SER A 342 -0.20 13.78 12.77
N HIS A 343 0.86 14.58 13.02
CA HIS A 343 0.72 16.01 13.32
C HIS A 343 0.94 17.01 12.17
N ILE A 344 1.65 16.73 11.05
CA ILE A 344 1.79 17.78 10.00
C ILE A 344 0.43 18.21 9.46
N GLY A 345 -0.45 17.26 9.21
CA GLY A 345 -1.81 17.54 8.80
C GLY A 345 -2.72 18.03 9.92
N ASN A 346 -2.29 18.10 11.18
CA ASN A 346 -3.12 18.51 12.32
C ASN A 346 -2.51 19.65 13.14
N ASP A 347 -1.36 20.17 12.71
CA ASP A 347 -0.58 21.17 13.43
C ASP A 347 0.01 22.14 12.40
N SER A 348 -0.63 23.30 12.27
CA SER A 348 -0.21 24.34 11.34
C SER A 348 1.15 24.92 11.68
N ARG A 349 1.51 24.96 12.96
CA ARG A 349 2.83 25.46 13.39
C ARG A 349 3.93 24.55 12.86
N LEU A 350 3.68 23.25 12.89
CA LEU A 350 4.59 22.25 12.32
C LEU A 350 4.72 22.40 10.80
N ALA A 351 3.60 22.58 10.11
CA ALA A 351 3.59 22.80 8.67
C ALA A 351 4.37 24.07 8.27
N ASP A 352 4.13 25.20 8.95
CA ASP A 352 4.84 26.47 8.72
C ASP A 352 6.34 26.40 9.07
N ALA A 353 6.73 25.59 10.06
CA ALA A 353 8.12 25.43 10.45
C ALA A 353 8.91 24.56 9.46
N VAL A 354 8.30 23.48 8.96
CA VAL A 354 9.00 22.43 8.20
C VAL A 354 8.87 22.61 6.69
N LEU A 355 7.70 22.93 6.16
CA LEU A 355 7.46 22.94 4.71
C LEU A 355 8.28 23.99 3.92
N PRO A 356 8.69 25.15 4.49
CA PRO A 356 9.61 26.06 3.78
C PRO A 356 10.92 25.40 3.31
N TRP A 357 11.29 24.27 3.93
CA TRP A 357 12.49 23.50 3.61
C TRP A 357 12.33 22.56 2.42
N MET A 358 11.11 22.32 1.96
CA MET A 358 10.79 21.37 0.90
C MET A 358 10.13 22.07 -0.29
N PRO A 359 10.73 23.13 -0.86
CA PRO A 359 10.10 23.89 -1.93
C PRO A 359 9.86 23.08 -3.21
N TYR A 360 10.59 21.96 -3.37
CA TYR A 360 10.50 21.04 -4.50
C TYR A 360 9.56 19.85 -4.26
N LEU A 361 8.74 19.89 -3.20
CA LEU A 361 7.80 18.82 -2.91
C LEU A 361 6.74 18.72 -4.01
N GLU A 362 6.71 17.57 -4.70
CA GLU A 362 5.79 17.28 -5.81
C GLU A 362 4.62 16.39 -5.35
N HIS A 363 4.85 15.54 -4.36
CA HIS A 363 3.86 14.58 -3.87
C HIS A 363 3.85 14.54 -2.35
N ILE A 364 2.66 14.65 -1.77
CA ILE A 364 2.44 14.47 -0.34
C ILE A 364 1.31 13.47 -0.11
N GLU A 365 1.56 12.52 0.79
CA GLU A 365 0.57 11.54 1.22
C GLU A 365 0.40 11.59 2.74
N PHE A 366 -0.82 11.84 3.21
CA PHE A 366 -1.15 12.01 4.63
C PHE A 366 -2.41 11.26 5.03
N TYR A 367 -2.58 10.99 6.33
CA TYR A 367 -3.81 10.38 6.84
C TYR A 367 -4.98 11.38 6.94
N HIS A 368 -4.66 12.58 7.42
CA HIS A 368 -5.61 13.67 7.63
C HIS A 368 -4.89 15.00 7.40
N VAL A 369 -5.63 16.03 7.00
CA VAL A 369 -5.14 17.39 6.80
C VAL A 369 -6.21 18.38 7.27
N ILE A 370 -5.81 19.33 8.11
CA ILE A 370 -6.60 20.47 8.56
C ILE A 370 -6.34 21.64 7.62
N ARG A 371 -7.28 22.59 7.62
CA ARG A 371 -7.29 23.74 6.73
C ARG A 371 -5.99 24.55 6.80
N GLU A 372 -5.50 24.83 8.01
CA GLU A 372 -4.30 25.63 8.24
C GLU A 372 -3.04 24.96 7.70
N SER A 373 -2.94 23.64 7.83
CA SER A 373 -1.85 22.87 7.22
C SER A 373 -1.92 22.86 5.70
N ALA A 374 -3.13 22.81 5.11
CA ALA A 374 -3.29 22.92 3.65
C ALA A 374 -2.82 24.27 3.10
N PHE A 375 -3.15 25.38 3.77
CA PHE A 375 -2.60 26.69 3.41
C PHE A 375 -1.08 26.72 3.46
N SER A 376 -0.49 26.14 4.51
CA SER A 376 0.96 26.06 4.67
C SER A 376 1.61 25.25 3.53
N ILE A 377 0.99 24.12 3.15
CA ILE A 377 1.40 23.28 2.02
C ILE A 377 1.36 24.10 0.71
N LEU A 378 0.24 24.74 0.40
CA LEU A 378 0.07 25.52 -0.84
C LEU A 378 1.01 26.73 -0.89
N ARG A 379 1.27 27.35 0.26
CA ARG A 379 2.17 28.50 0.39
C ARG A 379 3.62 28.12 0.07
N HIS A 380 4.08 27.00 0.61
CA HIS A 380 5.50 26.62 0.61
C HIS A 380 5.87 25.61 -0.49
N CYS A 381 4.94 24.75 -0.92
CA CYS A 381 5.19 23.67 -1.88
C CYS A 381 4.58 24.02 -3.25
N ARG A 382 5.15 25.00 -3.96
CA ARG A 382 4.59 25.49 -5.24
C ARG A 382 4.66 24.48 -6.38
N GLN A 383 5.51 23.44 -6.27
CA GLN A 383 5.62 22.38 -7.26
C GLN A 383 4.70 21.18 -7.00
N LEU A 384 3.79 21.30 -6.03
CA LEU A 384 2.93 20.19 -5.63
C LEU A 384 1.99 19.78 -6.76
N ARG A 385 2.12 18.53 -7.19
CA ARG A 385 1.33 17.90 -8.26
C ARG A 385 0.36 16.86 -7.73
N SER A 386 0.63 16.30 -6.55
CA SER A 386 -0.17 15.21 -6.05
C SER A 386 -0.35 15.28 -4.54
N ILE A 387 -1.62 15.22 -4.14
CA ILE A 387 -2.07 15.12 -2.76
C ILE A 387 -2.91 13.85 -2.65
N VAL A 388 -2.47 12.94 -1.78
CA VAL A 388 -3.16 11.67 -1.57
C VAL A 388 -3.42 11.48 -0.08
N GLN A 389 -4.66 11.18 0.26
CA GLN A 389 -5.02 10.71 1.58
C GLN A 389 -4.78 9.20 1.63
N THR A 390 -3.94 8.74 2.55
CA THR A 390 -3.63 7.31 2.71
C THR A 390 -4.91 6.50 2.88
N LYS A 391 -5.01 5.40 2.13
CA LYS A 391 -6.10 4.43 2.30
C LYS A 391 -5.79 3.56 3.51
N ASP A 392 -6.52 3.76 4.60
CA ASP A 392 -6.45 2.90 5.77
C ASP A 392 -7.09 1.53 5.52
N HIS A 393 -6.59 0.51 6.21
CA HIS A 393 -7.26 -0.78 6.39
C HIS A 393 -8.37 -0.71 7.46
N PHE A 394 -8.36 0.33 8.31
CA PHE A 394 -9.27 0.50 9.45
C PHE A 394 -10.13 1.79 9.36
N SER A 395 -11.37 1.69 9.84
CA SER A 395 -12.43 2.71 9.71
C SER A 395 -12.32 3.85 10.74
N LEU A 396 -12.63 5.10 10.35
CA LEU A 396 -12.87 6.23 11.30
C LEU A 396 -14.35 6.41 11.72
N PHE A 397 -15.30 5.66 11.14
CA PHE A 397 -16.76 5.89 11.31
C PHE A 397 -17.20 5.80 12.77
N ALA A 398 -16.53 4.98 13.58
CA ALA A 398 -17.01 4.63 14.92
C ALA A 398 -17.05 5.82 15.93
N LYS A 399 -16.47 6.99 15.62
CA LYS A 399 -16.45 8.14 16.55
C LYS A 399 -16.78 9.53 15.95
N LEU A 400 -17.14 9.62 14.66
CA LEU A 400 -17.36 10.92 13.98
C LEU A 400 -18.70 11.64 14.30
N GLY A 401 -19.53 11.10 15.20
CA GLY A 401 -20.82 11.71 15.55
C GLY A 401 -20.76 13.07 16.25
N LYS A 402 -19.58 13.63 16.57
CA LYS A 402 -19.45 14.97 17.18
C LYS A 402 -18.33 15.85 16.62
N ASP A 403 -17.23 15.29 16.13
CA ASP A 403 -16.08 16.08 15.61
C ASP A 403 -16.03 16.18 14.08
N ALA A 404 -17.04 15.67 13.35
CA ALA A 404 -17.07 15.69 11.88
C ALA A 404 -16.98 17.10 11.28
N GLY A 405 -17.40 18.15 12.01
CA GLY A 405 -17.43 19.53 11.52
C GLY A 405 -16.08 20.07 11.02
N LEU A 406 -14.96 19.53 11.51
CA LEU A 406 -13.61 20.02 11.18
C LEU A 406 -13.07 19.49 9.83
N GLN A 407 -13.71 18.48 9.22
CA GLN A 407 -13.18 17.83 8.00
C GLN A 407 -13.71 18.43 6.69
N TYR A 408 -14.60 19.43 6.74
CA TYR A 408 -15.42 19.85 5.58
C TYR A 408 -14.80 20.90 4.65
N LYS A 409 -13.58 21.40 4.87
CA LYS A 409 -13.07 22.56 4.08
C LYS A 409 -11.66 22.44 3.53
N THR A 410 -10.89 21.43 3.95
CA THR A 410 -9.46 21.43 3.63
C THR A 410 -9.16 21.26 2.14
N PHE A 411 -9.97 20.46 1.43
CA PHE A 411 -9.74 20.18 0.01
C PHE A 411 -10.21 21.30 -0.91
N ALA A 412 -11.13 22.16 -0.47
CA ALA A 412 -11.52 23.35 -1.22
C ALA A 412 -10.31 24.27 -1.43
N GLU A 413 -9.45 24.43 -0.42
CA GLU A 413 -8.24 25.26 -0.53
C GLU A 413 -7.29 24.75 -1.61
N PHE A 414 -7.08 23.43 -1.69
CA PHE A 414 -6.22 22.83 -2.72
C PHE A 414 -6.78 23.01 -4.13
N LEU A 415 -8.10 23.00 -4.30
CA LEU A 415 -8.74 23.25 -5.59
C LEU A 415 -8.62 24.72 -6.01
N CYS A 416 -8.65 25.65 -5.05
CA CYS A 416 -8.61 27.08 -5.32
C CYS A 416 -7.20 27.63 -5.54
N ASP A 417 -6.19 27.12 -4.82
CA ASP A 417 -4.81 27.66 -4.90
C ASP A 417 -3.80 26.69 -5.55
N GLY A 418 -4.20 25.46 -5.86
CA GLY A 418 -3.35 24.39 -6.39
C GLY A 418 -3.23 24.36 -7.91
N ALA A 419 -2.76 25.44 -8.55
CA ALA A 419 -2.70 25.54 -10.02
C ALA A 419 -1.90 24.41 -10.74
N HIS A 420 -0.95 23.77 -10.06
CA HIS A 420 -0.14 22.67 -10.62
C HIS A 420 -0.62 21.27 -10.24
N LEU A 421 -1.73 21.18 -9.50
CA LEU A 421 -2.24 19.93 -8.98
C LEU A 421 -2.81 19.05 -10.10
N ARG A 422 -2.32 17.81 -10.17
CA ARG A 422 -2.77 16.77 -11.12
C ARG A 422 -3.56 15.67 -10.45
N ILE A 423 -3.24 15.36 -9.19
CA ILE A 423 -3.90 14.31 -8.42
C ILE A 423 -4.36 14.90 -7.10
N LEU A 424 -5.66 14.87 -6.87
CA LEU A 424 -6.26 15.18 -5.57
C LEU A 424 -7.15 14.00 -5.17
N SER A 425 -6.68 13.22 -4.21
CA SER A 425 -7.38 12.01 -3.77
C SER A 425 -7.54 12.00 -2.26
N GLY A 426 -8.75 12.26 -1.77
CA GLY A 426 -9.15 12.24 -0.38
C GLY A 426 -10.50 11.55 -0.23
N PRO A 427 -10.57 10.20 -0.25
CA PRO A 427 -11.84 9.45 -0.09
C PRO A 427 -12.65 9.81 1.16
N ARG A 428 -12.02 10.40 2.18
CA ARG A 428 -12.67 10.80 3.43
C ARG A 428 -12.87 12.30 3.55
N GLN A 429 -12.49 13.04 2.52
CA GLN A 429 -12.65 14.48 2.46
C GLN A 429 -13.97 14.78 1.78
N VAL A 430 -14.65 15.81 2.29
CA VAL A 430 -15.90 16.31 1.74
C VAL A 430 -15.64 17.76 1.34
N VAL A 431 -15.91 18.09 0.09
CA VAL A 431 -15.96 19.47 -0.37
C VAL A 431 -17.40 19.95 -0.25
N ASP A 432 -17.59 21.03 0.50
CA ASP A 432 -18.88 21.69 0.66
C ASP A 432 -19.33 22.28 -0.68
N VAL A 433 -20.61 22.09 -1.03
CA VAL A 433 -21.16 22.65 -2.27
C VAL A 433 -21.07 24.17 -2.30
N ASP A 434 -21.24 24.83 -1.15
CA ASP A 434 -21.19 26.29 -1.07
C ASP A 434 -19.76 26.78 -1.37
N ASP A 435 -18.74 26.06 -0.89
CA ASP A 435 -17.33 26.40 -1.17
C ASP A 435 -17.03 26.26 -2.68
N ILE A 436 -17.60 25.25 -3.38
CA ILE A 436 -17.45 25.05 -4.84
C ILE A 436 -18.12 26.17 -5.65
N VAL A 437 -19.27 26.66 -5.17
CA VAL A 437 -20.03 27.73 -5.82
C VAL A 437 -19.29 29.06 -5.66
N GLU A 438 -18.87 29.38 -4.43
CA GLU A 438 -18.25 30.65 -4.08
C GLU A 438 -16.83 30.81 -4.65
N HIS A 439 -16.05 29.72 -4.73
CA HIS A 439 -14.63 29.80 -5.06
C HIS A 439 -14.30 29.08 -6.38
N PRO A 440 -13.74 29.77 -7.39
CA PRO A 440 -13.33 29.15 -8.62
C PRO A 440 -12.12 28.25 -8.41
N TRP A 441 -12.14 27.06 -9.03
CA TRP A 441 -11.00 26.16 -9.03
C TRP A 441 -9.93 26.65 -10.00
N THR A 442 -8.65 26.56 -9.60
CA THR A 442 -7.50 26.96 -10.42
C THR A 442 -6.71 25.78 -10.97
N CYS A 443 -6.99 24.56 -10.53
CA CYS A 443 -6.34 23.33 -10.97
C CYS A 443 -6.89 22.80 -12.32
N ASP A 444 -6.72 23.55 -13.40
CA ASP A 444 -7.22 23.22 -14.74
C ASP A 444 -6.66 21.89 -15.31
N HIS A 445 -5.43 21.52 -14.93
CA HIS A 445 -4.75 20.29 -15.33
C HIS A 445 -4.97 19.09 -14.39
N LEU A 446 -6.05 19.09 -13.60
CA LEU A 446 -6.36 17.97 -12.73
C LEU A 446 -6.69 16.71 -13.55
N GLU A 447 -5.90 15.65 -13.36
CA GLU A 447 -6.02 14.37 -14.06
C GLU A 447 -6.81 13.33 -13.26
N SER A 448 -6.76 13.42 -11.92
CA SER A 448 -7.45 12.52 -11.00
C SER A 448 -8.06 13.28 -9.85
N PHE A 449 -9.39 13.23 -9.74
CA PHE A 449 -10.15 13.81 -8.63
C PHE A 449 -10.91 12.70 -7.90
N HIS A 450 -10.60 12.52 -6.62
CA HIS A 450 -11.27 11.55 -5.76
C HIS A 450 -11.62 12.22 -4.44
N CYS A 451 -12.86 12.65 -4.27
CA CYS A 451 -13.32 13.37 -3.11
C CYS A 451 -14.85 13.32 -3.05
N GLN A 452 -15.43 13.46 -1.87
CA GLN A 452 -16.88 13.54 -1.72
C GLN A 452 -17.35 14.97 -1.95
N VAL A 453 -18.54 15.13 -2.50
CA VAL A 453 -19.26 16.41 -2.52
C VAL A 453 -20.47 16.27 -1.61
N GLY A 454 -20.51 17.05 -0.53
CA GLY A 454 -21.51 16.96 0.52
C GLY A 454 -22.30 18.25 0.67
N ARG A 455 -23.29 18.23 1.59
CA ARG A 455 -24.20 19.35 1.88
C ARG A 455 -24.97 19.88 0.66
N VAL A 456 -25.13 19.05 -0.35
CA VAL A 456 -26.02 19.38 -1.46
C VAL A 456 -27.44 19.27 -0.95
N GLU A 457 -28.22 20.35 -1.06
CA GLU A 457 -29.62 20.29 -0.68
C GLU A 457 -30.34 19.29 -1.56
N ARG A 458 -31.14 18.42 -0.94
CA ARG A 458 -31.97 17.46 -1.65
C ARG A 458 -33.35 17.40 -1.08
N LEU A 459 -34.27 17.05 -1.95
CA LEU A 459 -35.62 16.73 -1.55
C LEU A 459 -35.63 15.36 -0.86
N LEU A 460 -36.39 15.28 0.22
CA LEU A 460 -36.81 14.02 0.82
C LEU A 460 -37.88 13.39 -0.06
N GLU A 461 -38.11 12.08 0.07
CA GLU A 461 -39.13 11.34 -0.69
C GLU A 461 -40.53 12.02 -0.61
N LYS A 462 -40.92 12.51 0.58
CA LYS A 462 -42.18 13.24 0.76
C LYS A 462 -42.22 14.58 0.01
N GLU A 463 -41.08 15.25 -0.08
CA GLU A 463 -40.95 16.53 -0.79
C GLU A 463 -40.97 16.29 -2.31
N GLU A 464 -40.47 15.15 -2.79
CA GLU A 464 -40.61 14.72 -4.18
C GLU A 464 -42.06 14.45 -4.56
N ASP A 465 -42.82 13.77 -3.71
CA ASP A 465 -44.26 13.57 -3.93
C ASP A 465 -45.03 14.91 -3.99
N ILE A 466 -44.57 15.92 -3.25
CA ILE A 466 -45.11 17.28 -3.34
C ILE A 466 -44.74 17.89 -4.70
N LEU A 467 -43.48 17.83 -5.11
CA LEU A 467 -43.00 18.39 -6.37
C LEU A 467 -43.67 17.73 -7.60
N ASP A 468 -43.92 16.43 -7.58
CA ASP A 468 -44.58 15.70 -8.65
C ASP A 468 -46.06 16.10 -8.78
N ARG A 469 -46.73 16.32 -7.65
CA ARG A 469 -48.08 16.89 -7.63
C ARG A 469 -48.10 18.32 -8.15
N LEU A 470 -47.08 19.13 -7.84
CA LEU A 470 -46.94 20.48 -8.37
C LEU A 470 -46.76 20.49 -9.89
N SER A 471 -46.01 19.54 -10.43
CA SER A 471 -45.82 19.39 -11.88
C SER A 471 -47.10 19.04 -12.63
N SER A 472 -48.13 18.58 -11.91
CA SER A 472 -49.44 18.18 -12.45
C SER A 472 -50.53 19.24 -12.25
N LYS A 473 -50.28 20.28 -11.43
CA LYS A 473 -51.26 21.35 -11.15
C LYS A 473 -51.25 22.43 -12.24
N ASP A 474 -52.41 23.03 -12.50
CA ASP A 474 -52.52 24.21 -13.35
C ASP A 474 -51.66 25.37 -12.81
N HIS A 475 -50.95 26.07 -13.70
CA HIS A 475 -50.01 27.14 -13.35
C HIS A 475 -50.63 28.32 -12.57
N ASP A 476 -51.95 28.45 -12.54
CA ASP A 476 -52.67 29.54 -11.86
C ASP A 476 -53.07 29.22 -10.41
N ALA A 477 -52.89 27.97 -9.94
CA ALA A 477 -53.26 27.59 -8.59
C ALA A 477 -52.29 28.20 -7.55
N ARG A 478 -52.83 28.85 -6.52
CA ARG A 478 -52.03 29.33 -5.38
C ARG A 478 -51.38 28.14 -4.67
N LEU A 479 -50.05 28.14 -4.64
CA LEU A 479 -49.27 27.14 -3.91
C LEU A 479 -49.47 27.29 -2.41
N SER A 480 -49.51 26.16 -1.69
CA SER A 480 -49.42 26.18 -0.23
C SER A 480 -48.03 26.65 0.22
N ALA A 481 -47.89 27.05 1.49
CA ALA A 481 -46.59 27.44 2.04
C ALA A 481 -45.56 26.30 1.95
N GLU A 482 -45.98 25.06 2.22
CA GLU A 482 -45.16 23.85 2.10
C GLU A 482 -44.75 23.59 0.65
N GLU A 483 -45.68 23.75 -0.30
CA GLU A 483 -45.40 23.61 -1.73
C GLU A 483 -44.39 24.66 -2.22
N GLN A 484 -44.49 25.89 -1.72
CA GLN A 484 -43.56 26.96 -2.04
C GLN A 484 -42.16 26.70 -1.46
N GLU A 485 -42.07 26.19 -0.23
CA GLU A 485 -40.80 25.81 0.41
C GLU A 485 -40.11 24.67 -0.36
N VAL A 486 -40.86 23.62 -0.73
CA VAL A 486 -40.35 22.50 -1.54
C VAL A 486 -39.90 22.98 -2.92
N ALA A 487 -40.66 23.85 -3.57
CA ALA A 487 -40.28 24.42 -4.87
C ALA A 487 -39.00 25.26 -4.78
N GLN A 488 -38.83 26.05 -3.71
CA GLN A 488 -37.64 26.85 -3.47
C GLN A 488 -36.41 25.96 -3.20
N LYS A 489 -36.55 24.96 -2.33
CA LYS A 489 -35.51 23.98 -2.02
C LYS A 489 -35.09 23.19 -3.26
N TYR A 490 -36.05 22.79 -4.09
CA TYR A 490 -35.78 22.16 -5.37
C TYR A 490 -34.99 23.07 -6.32
N ALA A 491 -35.39 24.33 -6.47
CA ALA A 491 -34.68 25.28 -7.30
C ALA A 491 -33.24 25.52 -6.83
N GLN A 492 -33.04 25.63 -5.51
CA GLN A 492 -31.72 25.75 -4.90
C GLN A 492 -30.86 24.51 -5.14
N SER A 493 -31.41 23.32 -4.87
CA SER A 493 -30.78 22.03 -5.16
C SER A 493 -30.33 21.93 -6.62
N VAL A 494 -31.21 22.19 -7.58
CA VAL A 494 -30.87 22.12 -9.01
C VAL A 494 -29.78 23.12 -9.38
N ASN A 495 -29.79 24.32 -8.81
CA ASN A 495 -28.74 25.31 -9.03
C ASN A 495 -27.39 24.84 -8.45
N GLN A 496 -27.38 24.32 -7.22
CA GLN A 496 -26.19 23.76 -6.59
C GLN A 496 -25.58 22.63 -7.44
N HIS A 497 -26.39 21.65 -7.85
CA HIS A 497 -25.94 20.57 -8.73
C HIS A 497 -25.32 21.08 -10.03
N ARG A 498 -26.00 22.02 -10.71
CA ARG A 498 -25.53 22.57 -11.98
C ARG A 498 -24.17 23.24 -11.84
N HIS A 499 -23.98 24.06 -10.80
CA HIS A 499 -22.70 24.73 -10.56
C HIS A 499 -21.58 23.72 -10.31
N VAL A 500 -21.83 22.69 -9.50
CA VAL A 500 -20.82 21.64 -9.28
C VAL A 500 -20.49 20.90 -10.57
N TYR A 501 -21.49 20.58 -11.39
CA TYR A 501 -21.27 19.96 -12.69
C TYR A 501 -20.49 20.84 -13.66
N GLU A 502 -20.77 22.13 -13.72
CA GLU A 502 -20.02 23.09 -14.55
C GLU A 502 -18.55 23.17 -14.09
N ARG A 503 -18.31 23.18 -12.78
CA ARG A 503 -16.95 23.16 -12.21
C ARG A 503 -16.21 21.88 -12.59
N LEU A 504 -16.82 20.72 -12.37
CA LEU A 504 -16.25 19.43 -12.75
C LEU A 504 -16.01 19.32 -14.26
N ALA A 505 -16.95 19.80 -15.08
CA ALA A 505 -16.85 19.78 -16.54
C ALA A 505 -15.70 20.64 -17.08
N SER A 506 -15.30 21.69 -16.35
CA SER A 506 -14.16 22.53 -16.70
C SER A 506 -12.82 21.79 -16.60
N LEU A 507 -12.74 20.72 -15.81
CA LEU A 507 -11.55 19.89 -15.63
C LEU A 507 -11.39 18.86 -16.77
N THR A 508 -11.25 19.34 -18.00
CA THR A 508 -11.24 18.52 -19.23
C THR A 508 -10.08 17.52 -19.34
N HIS A 509 -9.06 17.67 -18.48
CA HIS A 509 -7.94 16.75 -18.34
C HIS A 509 -8.24 15.54 -17.43
N LEU A 510 -9.40 15.51 -16.77
CA LEU A 510 -9.76 14.40 -15.89
C LEU A 510 -9.81 13.07 -16.65
N THR A 511 -9.01 12.14 -16.14
CA THR A 511 -9.02 10.72 -16.52
C THR A 511 -9.71 9.87 -15.46
N ARG A 512 -9.80 10.36 -14.21
CA ARG A 512 -10.43 9.66 -13.09
C ARG A 512 -11.26 10.64 -12.28
N LEU A 513 -12.56 10.36 -12.16
CA LEU A 513 -13.50 11.10 -11.33
C LEU A 513 -14.16 10.11 -10.37
N ASP A 514 -13.83 10.19 -9.09
CA ASP A 514 -14.34 9.28 -8.07
C ASP A 514 -15.01 10.11 -6.97
N LEU A 515 -16.35 10.12 -6.98
CA LEU A 515 -17.20 10.79 -5.98
C LEU A 515 -17.63 9.83 -4.88
N SER A 516 -17.00 8.65 -4.79
CA SER A 516 -17.39 7.59 -3.87
C SER A 516 -17.17 7.97 -2.41
N TYR A 517 -18.06 7.45 -1.57
CA TYR A 517 -17.91 7.34 -0.13
C TYR A 517 -17.15 6.05 0.22
N GLU A 518 -16.13 6.13 1.06
CA GLU A 518 -15.38 4.94 1.51
C GLU A 518 -16.26 4.07 2.43
N LEU A 519 -16.86 3.01 1.88
CA LEU A 519 -17.77 2.11 2.60
C LEU A 519 -17.07 1.10 3.52
N ARG A 520 -15.75 0.88 3.40
CA ARG A 520 -15.00 0.07 4.39
C ARG A 520 -15.15 0.60 5.82
N THR A 521 -15.55 1.86 5.93
CA THR A 521 -15.80 2.58 7.17
C THR A 521 -17.01 2.02 7.95
N VAL A 522 -17.97 1.38 7.28
CA VAL A 522 -19.22 0.86 7.89
C VAL A 522 -19.02 -0.49 8.57
N ARG A 523 -18.38 -1.45 7.88
CA ARG A 523 -18.23 -2.86 8.33
C ARG A 523 -17.63 -3.02 9.73
N LEU A 524 -16.52 -2.31 10.02
CA LEU A 524 -15.81 -2.42 11.31
C LEU A 524 -16.61 -1.84 12.49
N ALA A 525 -17.48 -0.86 12.25
CA ALA A 525 -18.33 -0.30 13.31
C ALA A 525 -19.46 -1.25 13.72
N TYR A 526 -19.88 -2.15 12.82
CA TYR A 526 -20.91 -3.16 13.09
C TYR A 526 -20.36 -4.39 13.83
N GLU A 527 -19.13 -4.82 13.54
CA GLU A 527 -18.50 -5.96 14.21
C GLU A 527 -18.23 -5.67 15.71
N ASP A 528 -17.94 -4.42 16.06
CA ASP A 528 -17.61 -4.01 17.44
C ASP A 528 -18.85 -3.65 18.30
N ARG A 529 -20.05 -3.59 17.68
CA ARG A 529 -21.29 -3.23 18.40
C ARG A 529 -22.37 -4.29 18.16
N HIS A 530 -22.54 -5.16 19.16
CA HIS A 530 -23.74 -6.00 19.37
C HIS A 530 -25.03 -5.19 19.61
N ILE A 531 -25.22 -4.04 18.95
CA ILE A 531 -26.45 -3.26 19.02
C ILE A 531 -27.49 -3.99 18.18
N LYS A 532 -28.32 -4.79 18.87
CA LYS A 532 -29.51 -5.47 18.37
C LYS A 532 -30.63 -4.46 18.02
N SER A 533 -30.38 -3.43 17.22
CA SER A 533 -31.46 -2.55 16.74
C SER A 533 -32.02 -3.08 15.43
N THR A 534 -33.25 -3.58 15.48
CA THR A 534 -34.07 -4.13 14.39
C THR A 534 -34.59 -3.06 13.40
N GLN A 535 -34.08 -1.85 13.44
CA GLN A 535 -34.43 -0.81 12.47
C GLN A 535 -33.58 -1.02 11.21
N SER A 536 -34.26 -1.38 10.12
CA SER A 536 -33.74 -1.58 8.76
C SER A 536 -32.49 -0.73 8.50
N THR A 537 -31.34 -1.41 8.48
CA THR A 537 -30.00 -0.83 8.34
C THR A 537 -29.70 -0.29 6.94
N ARG A 538 -30.63 -0.46 5.98
CA ARG A 538 -30.45 0.00 4.60
C ARG A 538 -30.36 1.52 4.47
N ASP A 539 -31.19 2.28 5.19
CA ASP A 539 -31.25 3.74 5.03
C ASP A 539 -30.12 4.52 5.71
N ARG A 540 -29.29 3.86 6.54
CA ARG A 540 -28.23 4.54 7.30
C ARG A 540 -26.86 4.55 6.64
N THR A 541 -26.72 3.94 5.46
CA THR A 541 -25.39 3.74 4.83
C THR A 541 -25.11 4.65 3.64
N LEU A 542 -26.14 5.26 3.04
CA LEU A 542 -25.96 6.18 1.93
C LEU A 542 -25.80 7.62 2.43
N MET A 543 -24.82 8.32 1.87
CA MET A 543 -24.73 9.78 2.02
C MET A 543 -25.93 10.40 1.29
N LEU A 544 -26.84 11.02 2.05
CA LEU A 544 -28.07 11.59 1.48
C LEU A 544 -27.79 12.97 0.89
N ASP A 545 -26.96 13.80 1.52
CA ASP A 545 -26.63 15.17 1.11
C ASP A 545 -25.54 15.25 0.02
N CYS A 546 -25.63 14.37 -0.98
CA CYS A 546 -24.66 14.22 -2.07
C CYS A 546 -25.19 14.71 -3.43
N LEU A 547 -24.34 14.71 -4.45
CA LEU A 547 -24.76 14.98 -5.83
C LEU A 547 -25.70 13.88 -6.37
N GLU A 548 -26.81 14.29 -6.94
CA GLU A 548 -27.69 13.45 -7.76
C GLU A 548 -27.09 13.26 -9.14
N LEU A 549 -26.77 12.03 -9.52
CA LEU A 549 -26.20 11.70 -10.81
C LEU A 549 -27.30 11.40 -11.85
N THR A 550 -28.18 12.38 -12.10
CA THR A 550 -29.27 12.28 -13.08
C THR A 550 -29.13 13.30 -14.21
N LEU A 551 -29.73 13.03 -15.37
CA LEU A 551 -29.75 14.01 -16.45
C LEU A 551 -30.53 15.28 -16.06
N LYS A 552 -31.56 15.14 -15.22
CA LYS A 552 -32.39 16.25 -14.72
C LYS A 552 -31.60 17.23 -13.83
N SER A 553 -30.67 16.72 -13.01
CA SER A 553 -29.82 17.54 -12.15
C SER A 553 -28.64 18.19 -12.88
N GLY A 554 -28.40 17.82 -14.14
CA GLY A 554 -27.35 18.41 -14.98
C GLY A 554 -26.14 17.52 -15.22
N LEU A 555 -26.23 16.20 -14.97
CA LEU A 555 -25.15 15.24 -15.28
C LEU A 555 -24.62 15.39 -16.72
N SER A 556 -25.49 15.74 -17.67
CA SER A 556 -25.14 15.97 -19.08
C SER A 556 -24.08 17.03 -19.30
N LEU A 557 -23.91 17.97 -18.36
CA LEU A 557 -22.87 19.00 -18.40
C LEU A 557 -21.46 18.42 -18.30
N LEU A 558 -21.29 17.18 -17.80
CA LEU A 558 -20.01 16.48 -17.77
C LEU A 558 -19.60 15.87 -19.13
N ALA A 559 -20.36 16.11 -20.20
CA ALA A 559 -20.01 15.67 -21.56
C ALA A 559 -18.59 16.08 -22.03
N PRO A 560 -18.04 17.26 -21.66
CA PRO A 560 -16.68 17.64 -22.05
C PRO A 560 -15.56 16.76 -21.48
N LEU A 561 -15.83 15.90 -20.48
CA LEU A 561 -14.86 14.97 -19.88
C LEU A 561 -14.57 13.77 -20.79
N VAL A 562 -14.17 14.04 -22.03
CA VAL A 562 -13.94 13.03 -23.08
C VAL A 562 -12.77 12.08 -22.77
N ASN A 563 -11.88 12.47 -21.87
CA ASN A 563 -10.72 11.69 -21.41
C ASN A 563 -11.03 10.78 -20.22
N LEU A 564 -12.25 10.80 -19.71
CA LEU A 564 -12.62 10.06 -18.51
C LEU A 564 -12.51 8.55 -18.75
N GLU A 565 -11.61 7.90 -18.00
CA GLU A 565 -11.37 6.45 -18.05
C GLU A 565 -11.98 5.74 -16.84
N MET A 566 -12.13 6.42 -15.71
CA MET A 566 -12.75 5.86 -14.50
C MET A 566 -13.77 6.82 -13.91
N PHE A 567 -14.97 6.29 -13.61
CA PHE A 567 -16.02 7.01 -12.88
C PHE A 567 -16.49 6.22 -11.65
N GLY A 568 -16.42 6.82 -10.47
CA GLY A 568 -16.80 6.20 -9.20
C GLY A 568 -17.85 6.98 -8.43
N PHE A 569 -18.83 6.27 -7.87
CA PHE A 569 -19.93 6.81 -7.07
C PHE A 569 -20.44 5.80 -6.03
N LEU A 570 -19.55 4.98 -5.47
CA LEU A 570 -19.93 4.01 -4.44
C LEU A 570 -20.39 4.74 -3.16
N GLY A 571 -21.40 4.22 -2.48
CA GLY A 571 -21.84 4.72 -1.16
C GLY A 571 -22.55 6.08 -1.17
N ILE A 572 -22.85 6.65 -2.33
CA ILE A 572 -23.72 7.83 -2.46
C ILE A 572 -25.10 7.42 -2.98
N ASP A 573 -26.14 8.17 -2.64
CA ASP A 573 -27.47 7.99 -3.23
C ASP A 573 -27.53 8.61 -4.63
N HIS A 574 -26.98 7.87 -5.61
CA HIS A 574 -26.67 8.37 -6.95
C HIS A 574 -27.89 8.61 -7.87
N ARG A 575 -29.04 7.98 -7.63
CA ARG A 575 -30.25 8.05 -8.46
C ARG A 575 -30.16 7.68 -9.95
N ILE A 576 -28.98 7.31 -10.46
CA ILE A 576 -28.78 6.76 -11.81
C ILE A 576 -29.85 5.72 -12.20
N ASP A 577 -30.40 5.87 -13.40
CA ASP A 577 -31.23 4.88 -14.08
C ASP A 577 -30.68 4.62 -15.50
N LYS A 578 -31.44 3.89 -16.33
CA LYS A 578 -31.05 3.53 -17.69
C LYS A 578 -30.70 4.74 -18.58
N PRO A 579 -31.47 5.85 -18.61
CA PRO A 579 -31.17 7.00 -19.47
C PRO A 579 -29.80 7.62 -19.16
N GLU A 580 -29.43 7.70 -17.88
CA GLU A 580 -28.11 8.17 -17.46
C GLU A 580 -27.01 7.25 -17.98
N LEU A 581 -27.18 5.92 -17.88
CA LEU A 581 -26.19 4.95 -18.36
C LEU A 581 -26.04 4.99 -19.90
N GLU A 582 -27.13 5.13 -20.64
CA GLU A 582 -27.10 5.33 -22.09
C GLU A 582 -26.32 6.60 -22.46
N TRP A 583 -26.60 7.70 -21.76
CA TRP A 583 -25.88 8.95 -21.95
C TRP A 583 -24.39 8.82 -21.60
N MET A 584 -24.02 8.18 -20.48
CA MET A 584 -22.63 7.95 -20.08
C MET A 584 -21.90 7.11 -21.13
N ALA A 585 -22.52 6.03 -21.61
CA ALA A 585 -21.97 5.15 -22.63
C ALA A 585 -21.68 5.88 -23.95
N ALA A 586 -22.58 6.79 -24.34
CA ALA A 586 -22.44 7.59 -25.56
C ALA A 586 -21.39 8.72 -25.42
N SER A 587 -21.37 9.39 -24.26
CA SER A 587 -20.55 10.59 -24.03
C SER A 587 -19.10 10.25 -23.64
N TRP A 588 -18.89 9.24 -22.79
CA TRP A 588 -17.57 8.87 -22.27
C TRP A 588 -17.01 7.63 -22.96
N ARG A 589 -16.59 7.80 -24.21
CA ARG A 589 -16.08 6.72 -25.06
C ARG A 589 -14.80 6.05 -24.53
N ARG A 590 -14.05 6.73 -23.66
CA ARG A 590 -12.82 6.22 -23.03
C ARG A 590 -13.05 5.57 -21.67
N LEU A 591 -14.28 5.54 -21.17
CA LEU A 591 -14.61 4.92 -19.89
C LEU A 591 -14.24 3.43 -19.94
N LYS A 592 -13.40 2.98 -19.00
CA LYS A 592 -12.92 1.60 -18.85
C LYS A 592 -13.35 1.00 -17.52
N THR A 593 -13.46 1.81 -16.48
CA THR A 593 -13.76 1.35 -15.12
C THR A 593 -14.92 2.13 -14.55
N MET A 594 -15.88 1.45 -13.93
CA MET A 594 -16.96 2.08 -13.18
C MET A 594 -17.08 1.47 -11.78
N ARG A 595 -17.24 2.32 -10.76
CA ARG A 595 -17.46 1.90 -9.36
C ARG A 595 -18.79 2.45 -8.87
N GLY A 596 -19.55 1.64 -8.12
CA GLY A 596 -20.86 2.04 -7.58
C GLY A 596 -22.02 1.11 -7.91
N LEU A 597 -21.91 0.34 -9.00
CA LEU A 597 -22.93 -0.66 -9.42
C LEU A 597 -22.59 -2.10 -9.02
N THR A 598 -21.42 -2.33 -8.44
CA THR A 598 -21.04 -3.66 -7.93
C THR A 598 -21.82 -3.92 -6.65
N ASP A 599 -22.33 -5.15 -6.47
CA ASP A 599 -22.83 -5.55 -5.17
C ASP A 599 -21.64 -5.58 -4.21
N ASP A 600 -21.64 -4.70 -3.21
CA ASP A 600 -20.70 -4.84 -2.12
C ASP A 600 -21.08 -6.13 -1.38
N HIS A 601 -20.24 -7.15 -1.54
CA HIS A 601 -20.37 -8.46 -0.91
C HIS A 601 -20.17 -8.36 0.62
N GLU A 602 -20.97 -7.56 1.30
CA GLU A 602 -21.18 -7.74 2.73
C GLU A 602 -22.04 -9.01 2.89
N PRO A 603 -21.55 -10.04 3.60
CA PRO A 603 -22.25 -11.32 3.75
C PRO A 603 -23.68 -11.22 4.31
N GLN A 604 -24.07 -10.04 4.79
CA GLN A 604 -25.35 -9.76 5.43
C GLN A 604 -26.17 -8.67 4.74
N SER A 605 -25.63 -7.96 3.72
CA SER A 605 -26.41 -6.96 3.02
C SER A 605 -27.36 -7.64 2.05
N ALA A 606 -28.64 -7.26 2.10
CA ALA A 606 -29.61 -7.77 1.13
C ALA A 606 -29.21 -7.25 -0.26
N HIS A 607 -28.95 -8.18 -1.18
CA HIS A 607 -28.61 -7.91 -2.57
C HIS A 607 -29.51 -6.82 -3.18
N ASP A 608 -28.88 -5.78 -3.70
CA ASP A 608 -29.57 -4.66 -4.35
C ASP A 608 -29.86 -5.04 -5.81
N ARG A 609 -31.06 -5.61 -6.02
CA ARG A 609 -31.52 -6.03 -7.33
C ARG A 609 -31.49 -4.90 -8.36
N ARG A 610 -31.69 -3.64 -7.93
CA ARG A 610 -31.68 -2.48 -8.83
C ARG A 610 -30.26 -2.22 -9.33
N LYS A 611 -29.27 -2.15 -8.43
CA LYS A 611 -27.86 -1.97 -8.81
C LYS A 611 -27.36 -3.08 -9.72
N SER A 612 -27.69 -4.33 -9.39
CA SER A 612 -27.35 -5.47 -10.23
C SER A 612 -27.97 -5.41 -11.63
N ALA A 613 -29.24 -4.99 -11.74
CA ALA A 613 -29.89 -4.78 -13.04
C ALA A 613 -29.22 -3.66 -13.85
N LEU A 614 -28.88 -2.54 -13.20
CA LEU A 614 -28.17 -1.42 -13.83
C LEU A 614 -26.75 -1.83 -14.28
N ARG A 615 -26.04 -2.63 -13.49
CA ARG A 615 -24.73 -3.20 -13.87
C ARG A 615 -24.84 -4.04 -15.13
N VAL A 616 -25.77 -4.99 -15.16
CA VAL A 616 -26.00 -5.86 -16.34
C VAL A 616 -26.33 -5.00 -17.56
N TYR A 617 -27.19 -3.99 -17.39
CA TYR A 617 -27.55 -3.08 -18.47
C TYR A 617 -26.35 -2.27 -18.98
N MET A 618 -25.50 -1.74 -18.11
CA MET A 618 -24.27 -1.06 -18.54
C MET A 618 -23.32 -2.01 -19.27
N MET A 619 -23.17 -3.26 -18.82
CA MET A 619 -22.34 -4.26 -19.50
C MET A 619 -22.88 -4.60 -20.90
N GLN A 620 -24.19 -4.47 -21.14
CA GLN A 620 -24.78 -4.62 -22.48
C GLN A 620 -24.42 -3.42 -23.38
N LEU A 621 -24.46 -2.21 -22.84
CA LEU A 621 -24.10 -0.99 -23.57
C LEU A 621 -22.59 -0.90 -23.85
N ARG A 622 -21.77 -1.32 -22.89
CA ARG A 622 -20.30 -1.19 -22.86
C ARG A 622 -19.67 -2.44 -22.23
N PRO A 623 -19.54 -3.54 -22.98
CA PRO A 623 -18.95 -4.79 -22.46
C PRO A 623 -17.46 -4.65 -22.12
N ASP A 624 -16.81 -3.60 -22.59
CA ASP A 624 -15.43 -3.24 -22.28
C ASP A 624 -15.25 -2.54 -20.92
N VAL A 625 -16.35 -2.10 -20.28
CA VAL A 625 -16.30 -1.42 -18.98
C VAL A 625 -16.28 -2.44 -17.84
N ILE A 626 -15.21 -2.39 -17.04
CA ILE A 626 -15.00 -3.21 -15.85
C ILE A 626 -15.69 -2.57 -14.65
N HIS A 627 -16.52 -3.35 -13.96
CA HIS A 627 -17.14 -2.94 -12.70
C HIS A 627 -16.29 -3.40 -11.53
N GLU A 628 -15.53 -2.48 -10.94
CA GLU A 628 -14.64 -2.75 -9.81
C GLU A 628 -15.37 -2.63 -8.47
N SER A 629 -14.99 -3.46 -7.49
CA SER A 629 -15.27 -3.21 -6.08
C SER A 629 -14.12 -2.40 -5.47
N ILE A 630 -14.41 -1.60 -4.43
CA ILE A 630 -13.35 -0.92 -3.65
C ILE A 630 -12.52 -1.92 -2.85
N ILE A 631 -13.11 -3.07 -2.49
CA ILE A 631 -12.41 -4.13 -1.77
C ILE A 631 -11.60 -4.90 -2.82
N PRO A 632 -10.26 -4.79 -2.84
CA PRO A 632 -9.47 -5.67 -3.69
C PRO A 632 -9.82 -7.12 -3.30
N ALA A 633 -10.06 -7.97 -4.29
CA ALA A 633 -10.25 -9.40 -4.03
C ALA A 633 -9.03 -9.86 -3.22
N HIS A 634 -9.25 -10.18 -1.94
CA HIS A 634 -8.23 -10.78 -1.10
C HIS A 634 -8.08 -12.23 -1.58
N ASP A 635 -7.20 -12.44 -2.54
CA ASP A 635 -6.74 -13.77 -2.97
C ASP A 635 -5.77 -14.37 -1.94
#